data_AF-A0A953XZB1-F1
#
_entry.id   AF-A0A953XZB1-F1
#
_cell.length_a   1.000
_cell.length_b   1.000
_cell.length_c   1.000
_cell.angle_alpha   90.00
_cell.angle_beta   90.00
_cell.angle_gamma   90.00
#
_symmetry.space_group_name_H-M   'P 1'
#
loop_
_entity.id
_entity.type
_entity.pdbx_description
1 polymer ?
#
loop_
_entity_poly.entity_id
_entity_poly.type
_entity_poly.pdbx_seq_one_letter_code
_entity_poly.pdbx_strand_id
1 'polypeptide(L)'
;MDTALPIPDLTTVSDLYESARFMDLWRLTQPLWHDRSLVQRLTVDELIMASRAASRLGSSRWYRALLRAAVDREPQNQRVRYYAGGLARRSTSLFDLLRDLEDNTPDRFDDPTLEASWRSSHAVMLARVRDFDRAHDQLKRAHDCGRDDGYVFCNQSRVFLIEDRWDEALSTAQASWAAS
;
A
#
# COMPACT_ATOMS: atom_id res chain seq x y z
N MET A 1 4.89 36.59 -10.30
CA MET A 1 5.28 35.53 -9.33
C MET A 1 4.12 34.58 -9.29
N ASP A 2 4.30 33.37 -9.83
CA ASP A 2 3.28 32.33 -9.82
C ASP A 2 3.25 31.75 -8.41
N THR A 3 2.21 32.08 -7.62
CA THR A 3 2.16 31.68 -6.22
C THR A 3 1.83 30.19 -6.16
N ALA A 4 2.79 29.38 -5.70
CA ALA A 4 2.64 27.95 -5.60
C ALA A 4 1.41 27.60 -4.73
N LEU A 5 0.52 26.76 -5.24
CA LEU A 5 -0.70 26.36 -4.54
C LEU A 5 -0.38 25.62 -3.23
N PRO A 6 -1.11 25.88 -2.12
CA PRO A 6 -0.86 25.20 -0.86
C PRO A 6 -1.09 23.68 -0.98
N ILE A 7 -0.26 22.89 -0.30
CA ILE A 7 -0.43 21.44 -0.21
C ILE A 7 -1.49 21.17 0.88
N PRO A 8 -2.57 20.41 0.58
CA PRO A 8 -3.55 19.99 1.57
C PRO A 8 -2.89 19.18 2.69
N ASP A 9 -3.46 19.28 3.89
CA ASP A 9 -3.05 18.48 5.03
C ASP A 9 -3.09 16.96 4.72
N LEU A 10 -2.01 16.26 5.08
CA LEU A 10 -1.84 14.84 4.77
C LEU A 10 -2.89 13.98 5.48
N THR A 11 -3.32 14.35 6.68
CA THR A 11 -4.37 13.62 7.41
C THR A 11 -5.68 13.67 6.63
N THR A 12 -6.07 14.86 6.18
CA THR A 12 -7.27 15.06 5.36
C THR A 12 -7.25 14.23 4.07
N VAL A 13 -6.10 14.21 3.38
CA VAL A 13 -5.90 13.41 2.17
C VAL A 13 -6.00 11.91 2.46
N SER A 14 -5.41 11.47 3.58
CA SER A 14 -5.42 10.07 4.02
C SER A 14 -6.83 9.62 4.37
N ASP A 15 -7.59 10.41 5.13
CA ASP A 15 -8.98 10.09 5.51
C ASP A 15 -9.87 9.92 4.27
N LEU A 16 -9.77 10.83 3.30
CA LEU A 16 -10.52 10.70 2.04
C LEU A 16 -10.12 9.44 1.26
N TYR A 17 -8.85 9.04 1.31
CA TYR A 17 -8.37 7.84 0.64
C TYR A 17 -8.87 6.57 1.33
N GLU A 18 -8.74 6.48 2.65
CA GLU A 18 -9.11 5.28 3.42
C GLU A 18 -10.64 5.08 3.41
N SER A 19 -11.45 6.15 3.47
CA SER A 19 -12.91 6.06 3.30
C SER A 19 -13.38 5.93 1.84
N ALA A 20 -12.49 5.58 0.91
CA ALA A 20 -12.78 5.40 -0.52
C ALA A 20 -13.46 6.61 -1.22
N ARG A 21 -13.31 7.83 -0.70
CA ARG A 21 -13.88 9.06 -1.26
C ARG A 21 -13.00 9.65 -2.36
N PHE A 22 -12.66 8.84 -3.36
CA PHE A 22 -11.67 9.18 -4.39
C PHE A 22 -12.07 10.40 -5.25
N MET A 23 -13.37 10.65 -5.44
CA MET A 23 -13.83 11.84 -6.17
C MET A 23 -13.62 13.14 -5.40
N ASP A 24 -13.76 13.11 -4.08
CA ASP A 24 -13.48 14.27 -3.24
C ASP A 24 -11.97 14.48 -3.10
N LEU A 25 -11.21 13.40 -2.99
CA LEU A 25 -9.75 13.42 -3.08
C LEU A 25 -9.27 14.03 -4.41
N TRP A 26 -9.91 13.66 -5.53
CA TRP A 26 -9.60 14.26 -6.83
C TRP A 26 -9.90 15.76 -6.83
N ARG A 27 -11.09 16.18 -6.40
CA ARG A 27 -11.44 17.62 -6.34
C ARG A 27 -10.46 18.43 -5.50
N LEU A 28 -10.03 17.88 -4.37
CA LEU A 28 -9.07 18.52 -3.45
C LEU A 28 -7.68 18.67 -4.10
N THR A 29 -7.23 17.66 -4.85
CA THR A 29 -5.86 17.61 -5.38
C THR A 29 -5.74 18.04 -6.84
N GLN A 30 -6.83 18.11 -7.60
CA GLN A 30 -6.89 18.42 -9.04
C GLN A 30 -6.02 19.64 -9.42
N PRO A 31 -6.06 20.77 -8.70
CA PRO A 31 -5.24 21.94 -9.02
C PRO A 31 -3.72 21.68 -8.93
N LEU A 32 -3.28 20.79 -8.04
CA LEU A 32 -1.87 20.53 -7.78
C LEU A 32 -1.19 19.75 -8.90
N TRP A 33 -1.91 18.88 -9.61
CA TRP A 33 -1.33 18.01 -10.64
C TRP A 33 -0.79 18.78 -11.85
N HIS A 34 -1.15 20.06 -11.99
CA HIS A 34 -0.64 20.96 -13.01
C HIS A 34 0.66 21.69 -12.60
N ASP A 35 0.99 21.69 -11.30
CA ASP A 35 2.22 22.31 -10.79
C ASP A 35 3.42 21.40 -11.08
N ARG A 36 4.32 21.88 -11.94
CA ARG A 36 5.55 21.17 -12.33
C ARG A 36 6.53 21.01 -11.18
N SER A 37 6.44 21.85 -10.15
CA SER A 37 7.28 21.82 -8.95
C SER A 37 6.72 20.93 -7.84
N LEU A 38 5.50 20.38 -8.01
CA LEU A 38 4.81 19.63 -6.97
C LEU A 38 5.69 18.53 -6.37
N VAL A 39 6.32 17.71 -7.22
CA VAL A 39 7.15 16.58 -6.76
C VAL A 39 8.25 17.05 -5.82
N GLN A 40 8.92 18.17 -6.13
CA GLN A 40 10.01 18.72 -5.31
C GLN A 40 9.51 19.24 -3.95
N ARG A 41 8.25 19.65 -3.86
CA ARG A 41 7.65 20.28 -2.67
C ARG A 41 7.09 19.26 -1.68
N LEU A 42 6.66 18.09 -2.14
CA LEU A 42 6.10 17.04 -1.28
C LEU A 42 7.20 16.38 -0.43
N THR A 43 6.92 16.06 0.82
CA THR A 43 7.70 15.18 1.69
C THR A 43 7.61 13.71 1.23
N VAL A 44 8.38 12.80 1.84
CA VAL A 44 8.34 11.37 1.48
C VAL A 44 6.98 10.74 1.75
N ASP A 45 6.35 11.03 2.89
CA ASP A 45 5.00 10.52 3.19
C ASP A 45 3.95 11.07 2.23
N GLU A 46 4.04 12.35 1.87
CA GLU A 46 3.16 12.96 0.88
C GLU A 46 3.39 12.39 -0.52
N LEU A 47 4.63 12.07 -0.92
CA LEU A 47 4.92 11.37 -2.17
C LEU A 47 4.29 9.98 -2.21
N ILE A 48 4.41 9.22 -1.12
CA ILE A 48 3.77 7.91 -0.98
C ILE A 48 2.25 8.06 -1.10
N MET A 49 1.65 8.98 -0.35
CA MET A 49 0.20 9.18 -0.37
C MET A 49 -0.30 9.65 -1.74
N ALA A 50 0.37 10.64 -2.35
CA ALA A 50 0.06 11.09 -3.71
C ALA A 50 0.20 9.96 -4.73
N SER A 51 1.16 9.04 -4.56
CA SER A 51 1.29 7.89 -5.45
C SER A 51 0.12 6.92 -5.33
N ARG A 52 -0.31 6.61 -4.09
CA ARG A 52 -1.49 5.76 -3.82
C ARG A 52 -2.73 6.38 -4.45
N ALA A 53 -2.94 7.69 -4.25
CA ALA A 53 -4.02 8.44 -4.85
C ALA A 53 -3.98 8.41 -6.38
N ALA A 54 -2.83 8.69 -6.99
CA ALA A 54 -2.65 8.64 -8.45
C ALA A 54 -2.97 7.27 -9.03
N SER A 55 -2.58 6.19 -8.35
CA SER A 55 -2.92 4.82 -8.77
C SER A 55 -4.42 4.57 -8.75
N ARG A 56 -5.13 5.02 -7.71
CA ARG A 56 -6.60 4.86 -7.60
C ARG A 56 -7.35 5.70 -8.63
N LEU A 57 -6.81 6.86 -8.99
CA LEU A 57 -7.35 7.73 -10.04
C LEU A 57 -6.94 7.30 -11.46
N GLY A 58 -6.27 6.15 -11.61
CA GLY A 58 -5.94 5.55 -12.90
C GLY A 58 -4.65 6.08 -13.56
N SER A 59 -3.85 6.89 -12.87
CA SER A 59 -2.61 7.46 -13.42
C SER A 59 -1.37 6.66 -13.06
N SER A 60 -1.13 5.56 -13.79
CA SER A 60 0.06 4.72 -13.60
C SER A 60 1.38 5.47 -13.84
N ARG A 61 1.38 6.50 -14.70
CA ARG A 61 2.56 7.33 -14.96
C ARG A 61 2.95 8.14 -13.71
N TRP A 62 1.99 8.82 -13.09
CA TRP A 62 2.22 9.61 -11.89
C TRP A 62 2.54 8.74 -10.68
N TYR A 63 1.84 7.62 -10.50
CA TYR A 63 2.18 6.62 -9.50
C TYR A 63 3.67 6.23 -9.54
N ARG A 64 4.18 5.88 -10.73
CA ARG A 64 5.60 5.50 -10.89
C ARG A 64 6.56 6.66 -10.64
N ALA A 65 6.25 7.85 -11.14
CA ALA A 65 7.11 9.02 -11.00
C ALA A 65 7.26 9.45 -9.53
N LEU A 66 6.16 9.46 -8.78
CA LEU A 66 6.14 9.85 -7.37
C LEU A 66 6.92 8.87 -6.49
N LEU A 67 6.72 7.57 -6.69
CA LEU A 67 7.46 6.56 -5.92
C LEU A 67 8.95 6.52 -6.29
N ARG A 68 9.32 6.78 -7.55
CA ARG A 68 10.74 6.96 -7.91
C ARG A 68 11.36 8.14 -7.17
N ALA A 69 10.66 9.28 -7.12
CA ALA A 69 11.13 10.43 -6.36
C ALA A 69 11.25 10.12 -4.85
N ALA A 70 10.36 9.27 -4.29
CA ALA A 70 10.48 8.82 -2.91
C ALA A 70 11.71 7.92 -2.69
N VAL A 71 11.95 6.97 -3.62
CA VAL A 71 13.14 6.08 -3.60
C VAL A 71 14.43 6.87 -3.72
N ASP A 72 14.49 7.87 -4.61
CA ASP A 72 15.68 8.70 -4.81
C ASP A 72 16.05 9.52 -3.56
N ARG A 73 15.06 9.81 -2.69
CA ARG A 73 15.26 10.60 -1.47
C ARG A 73 15.59 9.74 -0.25
N GLU A 74 14.78 8.71 -0.02
CA GLU A 74 14.89 7.88 1.18
C GLU A 74 14.79 6.38 0.83
N PRO A 75 15.81 5.81 0.17
CA PRO A 75 15.76 4.41 -0.28
C PRO A 75 15.71 3.40 0.87
N GLN A 76 16.16 3.80 2.07
CA GLN A 76 16.17 2.94 3.27
C GLN A 76 14.91 3.04 4.11
N ASN A 77 14.01 3.99 3.81
CA ASN A 77 12.76 4.15 4.55
C ASN A 77 11.84 2.94 4.31
N GLN A 78 11.36 2.32 5.38
CA GLN A 78 10.58 1.09 5.31
C GLN A 78 9.27 1.25 4.51
N ARG A 79 8.60 2.41 4.63
CA ARG A 79 7.38 2.72 3.87
C ARG A 79 7.70 2.85 2.38
N VAL A 80 8.81 3.51 2.04
CA VAL A 80 9.28 3.62 0.66
C VAL A 80 9.57 2.24 0.08
N ARG A 81 10.32 1.38 0.79
CA ARG A 81 10.62 0.01 0.34
C ARG A 81 9.35 -0.82 0.12
N TYR A 82 8.36 -0.68 1.01
CA TYR A 82 7.07 -1.36 0.89
C TYR A 82 6.30 -0.91 -0.36
N TYR A 83 6.00 0.39 -0.47
CA TYR A 83 5.15 0.90 -1.55
C TYR A 83 5.84 0.94 -2.91
N ALA A 84 7.16 1.16 -2.95
CA ALA A 84 7.95 1.20 -4.17
C ALA A 84 8.57 -0.14 -4.56
N GLY A 85 8.39 -1.20 -3.76
CA GLY A 85 8.96 -2.52 -4.03
C GLY A 85 8.70 -2.99 -5.46
N GLY A 86 7.45 -2.88 -5.94
CA GLY A 86 7.07 -3.23 -7.31
C GLY A 86 7.74 -2.42 -8.44
N LEU A 87 8.34 -1.26 -8.14
CA LEU A 87 9.03 -0.42 -9.13
C LEU A 87 10.53 -0.67 -9.17
N ALA A 88 11.13 -0.99 -8.03
CA ALA A 88 12.53 -1.40 -7.93
C ALA A 88 12.73 -2.83 -8.44
N ARG A 89 11.68 -3.67 -8.37
CA ARG A 89 11.71 -5.07 -8.78
C ARG A 89 11.76 -5.20 -10.31
N ARG A 90 12.92 -5.63 -10.83
CA ARG A 90 13.09 -6.22 -12.18
C ARG A 90 12.47 -7.62 -12.32
N SER A 91 11.77 -8.08 -11.29
CA SER A 91 11.24 -9.43 -11.17
C SER A 91 10.32 -9.81 -12.32
N THR A 92 10.68 -10.84 -13.07
CA THR A 92 9.84 -11.42 -14.13
C THR A 92 8.97 -12.58 -13.64
N SER A 93 9.20 -13.09 -12.42
CA SER A 93 8.50 -14.26 -11.88
C SER A 93 7.90 -14.05 -10.48
N LEU A 94 6.94 -14.90 -10.10
CA LEU A 94 6.34 -14.91 -8.75
C LEU A 94 7.35 -15.32 -7.67
N PHE A 95 8.27 -16.24 -7.98
CA PHE A 95 9.27 -16.73 -7.03
C PHE A 95 10.33 -15.68 -6.70
N ASP A 96 10.70 -14.84 -7.66
CA ASP A 96 11.58 -13.69 -7.41
C ASP A 96 10.93 -12.69 -6.44
N LEU A 97 9.61 -12.46 -6.57
CA LEU A 97 8.86 -11.60 -5.64
C LEU A 97 8.80 -12.19 -4.22
N LEU A 98 8.63 -13.51 -4.10
CA LEU A 98 8.62 -14.20 -2.80
C LEU A 98 9.97 -14.13 -2.12
N ARG A 99 11.05 -14.46 -2.83
CA ARG A 99 12.42 -14.34 -2.31
C ARG A 99 12.73 -12.90 -1.89
N ASP A 100 12.35 -11.92 -2.71
CA ASP A 100 12.56 -10.52 -2.37
C ASP A 100 11.81 -10.11 -1.09
N LEU A 101 10.57 -10.57 -0.90
CA LEU A 101 9.83 -10.31 0.33
C LEU A 101 10.50 -10.95 1.56
N GLU A 102 11.03 -12.15 1.43
CA GLU A 102 11.78 -12.83 2.50
C GLU A 102 13.09 -12.09 2.81
N ASP A 103 13.91 -11.83 1.80
CA ASP A 103 15.23 -11.20 1.92
C ASP A 103 15.16 -9.74 2.39
N ASN A 104 14.07 -9.03 2.07
CA ASN A 104 13.92 -7.62 2.39
C ASN A 104 12.97 -7.34 3.55
N THR A 105 12.43 -8.36 4.21
CA THR A 105 11.62 -8.13 5.42
C THR A 105 12.52 -7.48 6.49
N PRO A 106 12.17 -6.29 7.01
CA PRO A 106 12.91 -5.68 8.12
C PRO A 106 12.92 -6.57 9.36
N ASP A 107 14.04 -6.61 10.08
CA ASP A 107 14.13 -7.29 11.38
C ASP A 107 13.15 -6.71 12.41
N ARG A 108 12.87 -5.41 12.29
CA ARG A 108 11.91 -4.68 13.11
C ARG A 108 11.21 -3.63 12.27
N PHE A 109 9.90 -3.53 12.44
CA PHE A 109 9.10 -2.44 11.87
C PHE A 109 8.98 -1.28 12.86
N ASP A 110 9.05 -0.06 12.33
CA ASP A 110 8.85 1.16 13.13
C ASP A 110 7.36 1.51 13.29
N ASP A 111 6.51 0.96 12.40
CA ASP A 111 5.07 1.21 12.33
C ASP A 111 4.32 -0.14 12.31
N PRO A 112 3.51 -0.47 13.34
CA PRO A 112 2.72 -1.70 13.38
C PRO A 112 1.72 -1.83 12.21
N THR A 113 1.22 -0.71 11.68
CA THR A 113 0.30 -0.72 10.52
C THR A 113 1.05 -1.15 9.26
N LEU A 114 2.28 -0.66 9.09
CA LEU A 114 3.15 -1.06 7.99
C LEU A 114 3.51 -2.54 8.10
N GLU A 115 3.81 -3.02 9.31
CA GLU A 115 4.09 -4.43 9.57
C GLU A 115 2.90 -5.32 9.16
N ALA A 116 1.70 -5.00 9.62
CA ALA A 116 0.49 -5.74 9.29
C ALA A 116 0.21 -5.76 7.77
N SER A 117 0.40 -4.61 7.12
CA SER A 117 0.29 -4.46 5.66
C SER A 117 1.32 -5.31 4.90
N TRP A 118 2.57 -5.32 5.37
CA TRP A 118 3.65 -6.13 4.78
C TRP A 118 3.37 -7.62 4.91
N ARG A 119 3.05 -8.08 6.13
CA ARG A 119 2.77 -9.48 6.44
C ARG A 119 1.56 -10.02 5.68
N SER A 120 0.46 -9.27 5.66
CA SER A 120 -0.74 -9.69 4.91
C SER A 120 -0.52 -9.72 3.39
N SER A 121 0.28 -8.79 2.85
CA SER A 121 0.69 -8.84 1.44
C SER A 121 1.58 -10.04 1.13
N HIS A 122 2.49 -10.41 2.03
CA HIS A 122 3.30 -11.61 1.91
C HIS A 122 2.44 -12.88 1.92
N ALA A 123 1.44 -12.95 2.79
CA ALA A 123 0.49 -14.07 2.82
C ALA A 123 -0.19 -14.31 1.47
N VAL A 124 -0.63 -13.24 0.79
CA VAL A 124 -1.24 -13.35 -0.55
C VAL A 124 -0.27 -13.93 -1.58
N MET A 125 1.02 -13.60 -1.48
CA MET A 125 2.04 -14.13 -2.39
C MET A 125 2.31 -15.61 -2.13
N LEU A 126 2.35 -16.05 -0.86
CA LEU A 126 2.48 -17.45 -0.47
C LEU A 126 1.26 -18.28 -0.92
N ALA A 127 0.05 -17.75 -0.73
CA ALA A 127 -1.17 -18.41 -1.19
C ALA A 127 -1.18 -18.65 -2.71
N ARG A 128 -0.61 -17.74 -3.51
CA ARG A 128 -0.49 -17.91 -4.97
C ARG A 128 0.38 -19.09 -5.39
N VAL A 129 1.35 -19.49 -4.56
CA VAL A 129 2.14 -20.71 -4.75
C VAL A 129 1.60 -21.90 -3.95
N ARG A 130 0.36 -21.78 -3.42
CA ARG A 130 -0.35 -22.78 -2.61
C ARG A 130 0.37 -23.13 -1.29
N ASP A 131 1.24 -22.25 -0.79
CA ASP A 131 1.88 -22.38 0.54
C ASP A 131 0.96 -21.78 1.61
N PHE A 132 -0.15 -22.47 1.86
CA PHE A 132 -1.23 -21.97 2.72
C PHE A 132 -0.85 -21.94 4.21
N ASP A 133 -0.06 -22.90 4.67
CA ASP A 133 0.39 -22.94 6.06
C ASP A 133 1.18 -21.68 6.41
N ARG A 134 2.15 -21.30 5.56
CA ARG A 134 2.92 -20.06 5.76
C ARG A 134 2.09 -18.82 5.49
N ALA A 135 1.13 -18.87 4.56
CA ALA A 135 0.21 -17.76 4.34
C ALA A 135 -0.62 -17.45 5.60
N HIS A 136 -1.21 -18.46 6.24
CA HIS A 136 -1.98 -18.30 7.47
C HIS A 136 -1.13 -17.85 8.66
N ASP A 137 0.11 -18.34 8.78
CA ASP A 137 1.05 -17.83 9.81
C ASP A 137 1.34 -16.33 9.61
N GLN A 138 1.56 -15.87 8.38
CA GLN A 138 1.73 -14.44 8.11
C GLN A 138 0.46 -13.62 8.41
N LEU A 139 -0.73 -14.13 8.10
CA LEU A 139 -1.99 -13.46 8.43
C LEU A 139 -2.21 -13.35 9.94
N LYS A 140 -1.91 -14.41 10.69
CA LYS A 140 -1.97 -14.38 12.15
C LYS A 140 -1.05 -13.30 12.71
N ARG A 141 0.21 -13.27 12.28
CA ARG A 141 1.17 -12.24 12.69
C ARG A 141 0.74 -10.83 12.29
N ALA A 142 0.05 -10.68 11.15
CA ALA A 142 -0.50 -9.40 10.73
C ALA A 142 -1.59 -8.90 11.69
N HIS A 143 -2.51 -9.78 12.11
CA HIS A 143 -3.53 -9.46 13.11
C HIS A 143 -2.95 -9.18 14.50
N ASP A 144 -1.88 -9.88 14.87
CA ASP A 144 -1.18 -9.68 16.15
C ASP A 144 -0.51 -8.29 16.26
N CYS A 145 -0.38 -7.53 15.16
CA CYS A 145 0.18 -6.17 15.15
C CYS A 145 -0.74 -5.11 15.80
N GLY A 146 -1.97 -5.48 16.21
CA GLY A 146 -2.74 -4.71 17.18
C GLY A 146 -3.71 -3.67 16.60
N ARG A 147 -4.17 -3.85 15.36
CA ARG A 147 -5.28 -3.07 14.79
C ARG A 147 -6.08 -3.90 13.79
N ASP A 148 -7.41 -3.85 13.93
CA ASP A 148 -8.33 -4.27 12.88
C ASP A 148 -8.15 -3.33 11.68
N ASP A 149 -7.36 -3.79 10.70
CA ASP A 149 -7.06 -3.05 9.48
C ASP A 149 -7.88 -3.66 8.33
N GLY A 150 -8.76 -2.85 7.74
CA GLY A 150 -9.56 -3.24 6.58
C GLY A 150 -8.72 -3.82 5.44
N TYR A 151 -7.48 -3.36 5.27
CA TYR A 151 -6.55 -3.90 4.28
C TYR A 151 -6.07 -5.32 4.61
N VAL A 152 -5.80 -5.62 5.90
CA VAL A 152 -5.43 -6.97 6.35
C VAL A 152 -6.58 -7.94 6.12
N PHE A 153 -7.82 -7.56 6.49
CA PHE A 153 -9.01 -8.36 6.19
C PHE A 153 -9.22 -8.55 4.68
N CYS A 154 -8.97 -7.52 3.87
CA CYS A 154 -9.04 -7.65 2.42
C CYS A 154 -8.06 -8.70 1.89
N ASN A 155 -6.81 -8.68 2.36
CA ASN A 155 -5.80 -9.66 1.98
C ASN A 155 -6.12 -11.06 2.50
N GLN A 156 -6.63 -11.20 3.72
CA GLN A 156 -7.11 -12.48 4.26
C GLN A 156 -8.25 -13.07 3.43
N SER A 157 -9.24 -12.26 3.06
CA SER A 157 -10.32 -12.68 2.15
C SER A 157 -9.75 -13.21 0.82
N ARG A 158 -8.75 -12.53 0.25
CA ARG A 158 -8.07 -12.98 -0.97
C ARG A 158 -7.35 -14.31 -0.80
N VAL A 159 -6.72 -14.56 0.35
CA VAL A 159 -6.10 -15.86 0.65
C VAL A 159 -7.16 -16.96 0.66
N PHE A 160 -8.28 -16.74 1.35
CA PHE A 160 -9.39 -17.70 1.35
C PHE A 160 -9.98 -17.96 -0.04
N LEU A 161 -10.10 -16.93 -0.89
CA LEU A 161 -10.51 -17.12 -2.29
C LEU A 161 -9.53 -18.03 -3.06
N ILE A 162 -8.22 -17.88 -2.85
CA ILE A 162 -7.21 -18.72 -3.52
C ILE A 162 -7.25 -20.17 -2.98
N GLU A 163 -7.71 -20.36 -1.75
CA GLU A 163 -7.95 -21.66 -1.11
C GLU A 163 -9.31 -22.29 -1.47
N ASP A 164 -10.12 -21.62 -2.29
CA ASP A 164 -11.49 -22.04 -2.61
C ASP A 164 -12.43 -22.11 -1.38
N ARG A 165 -12.13 -21.31 -0.34
CA ARG A 165 -12.90 -21.16 0.91
C ARG A 165 -13.84 -19.96 0.84
N TRP A 166 -14.88 -20.10 0.02
CA TRP A 166 -15.75 -18.99 -0.40
C TRP A 166 -16.52 -18.32 0.76
N ASP A 167 -16.98 -19.09 1.73
CA ASP A 167 -17.78 -18.58 2.84
C ASP A 167 -16.92 -17.72 3.79
N GLU A 168 -15.72 -18.20 4.13
CA GLU A 168 -14.76 -17.44 4.92
C GLU A 168 -14.24 -16.22 4.17
N ALA A 169 -14.02 -16.35 2.86
CA ALA A 169 -13.66 -15.21 2.01
C ALA A 169 -14.72 -14.10 2.06
N LEU A 170 -16.01 -14.45 1.93
CA LEU A 170 -17.11 -13.50 1.98
C LEU A 170 -17.23 -12.86 3.37
N SER A 171 -17.21 -13.67 4.43
CA SER A 171 -17.28 -13.17 5.81
C SER A 171 -16.15 -12.18 6.11
N THR A 172 -14.93 -12.49 5.67
CA THR A 172 -13.77 -11.62 5.87
C THR A 172 -13.86 -10.34 5.04
N ALA A 173 -14.39 -10.40 3.81
CA ALA A 173 -14.61 -9.21 2.99
C ALA A 173 -15.63 -8.26 3.62
N GLN A 174 -16.67 -8.80 4.28
CA GLN A 174 -17.64 -7.99 5.03
C GLN A 174 -17.00 -7.34 6.26
N ALA A 175 -16.13 -8.05 6.97
CA ALA A 175 -15.35 -7.49 8.09
C ALA A 175 -14.42 -6.37 7.62
N SER A 176 -13.77 -6.53 6.46
CA SER A 176 -12.93 -5.51 5.82
C SER A 176 -13.71 -4.21 5.58
N TRP A 177 -14.93 -4.31 5.06
CA TRP A 177 -15.80 -3.16 4.83
C TRP A 177 -16.23 -2.48 6.13
N ALA A 178 -16.54 -3.26 7.18
CA ALA A 178 -16.92 -2.71 8.48
C ALA A 178 -15.75 -2.01 9.21
N ALA A 179 -14.51 -2.36 8.87
CA ALA A 179 -13.29 -1.79 9.44
C ALA A 179 -12.73 -0.58 8.66
N SER A 180 -13.36 -0.21 7.52
CA SER A 180 -12.98 0.93 6.65
C SER A 180 -13.88 2.14 6.89
#